data_AF-A0A929NHW7-F1
#
_entry.id   AF-A0A929NHW7-F1
#
_cell.length_a   1.000
_cell.length_b   1.000
_cell.length_c   1.000
_cell.angle_alpha   90.00
_cell.angle_beta   90.00
_cell.angle_gamma   90.00
#
_symmetry.space_group_name_H-M   'P 1'
#
loop_
_entity.id
_entity.type
_entity.pdbx_description
1 polymer ?
#
loop_
_entity_poly.entity_id
_entity_poly.type
_entity_poly.pdbx_seq_one_letter_code
_entity_poly.pdbx_strand_id
1 'polypeptide(L)'
;CTLCAGAVQADSVLTAPGNYESEAQRWSRFADDLYALHKKQIDGKSLEIKERMGGYFRQENFYKEQSFYDKKTGRLLSLIQWETQKPKNIHVIQVFIYDNKGRLQHDYVASFRISDHDDPAITEISLFDYPKGLRVFRQFNASNEIIYEDCEGKWQGKPVSIKLDVVDLEEFRDEPNTIMTTPEYRACFGRLPKTAANYIPPK
;
A
#
# COMPACT_ATOMS: atom_id res chain seq x y z
N CYS A 1 -21.08 61.89 29.32
CA CYS A 1 -20.75 60.99 28.19
C CYS A 1 -19.28 60.65 28.24
N THR A 2 -18.94 59.53 28.86
CA THR A 2 -17.56 59.03 28.96
C THR A 2 -17.41 57.91 27.93
N LEU A 3 -16.45 58.07 27.02
CA LEU A 3 -16.09 57.08 26.01
C LEU A 3 -15.51 55.82 26.69
N CYS A 4 -16.08 54.66 26.39
CA CYS A 4 -15.41 53.37 26.56
C CYS A 4 -15.12 52.81 25.16
N ALA A 5 -13.92 53.04 24.65
CA ALA A 5 -13.40 52.30 23.51
C ALA A 5 -12.81 50.99 24.06
N GLY A 6 -13.54 49.89 23.89
CA GLY A 6 -13.04 48.55 24.18
C GLY A 6 -11.94 48.19 23.18
N ALA A 7 -10.77 47.80 23.70
CA ALA A 7 -9.72 47.23 22.88
C ALA A 7 -10.17 45.84 22.39
N VAL A 8 -10.30 45.69 21.07
CA VAL A 8 -10.43 44.39 20.43
C VAL A 8 -9.06 43.72 20.48
N GLN A 9 -8.93 42.68 21.31
CA GLN A 9 -7.79 41.76 21.24
C GLN A 9 -7.84 41.06 19.88
N ALA A 10 -6.86 41.34 19.03
CA ALA A 10 -6.65 40.60 17.80
C ALA A 10 -6.30 39.15 18.16
N ASP A 11 -7.05 38.21 17.57
CA ASP A 11 -6.80 36.79 17.66
C ASP A 11 -5.34 36.48 17.33
N SER A 12 -4.66 35.81 18.26
CA SER A 12 -3.35 35.25 18.03
C SER A 12 -3.44 34.26 16.87
N VAL A 13 -2.85 34.61 15.73
CA VAL A 13 -2.60 33.68 14.62
C VAL A 13 -1.76 32.53 15.19
N LEU A 14 -2.40 31.37 15.35
CA LEU A 14 -1.72 30.11 15.61
C LEU A 14 -0.80 29.85 14.42
N THR A 15 0.47 30.19 14.58
CA THR A 15 1.52 29.74 13.68
C THR A 15 1.63 28.23 13.86
N ALA A 16 1.21 27.48 12.84
CA ALA A 16 1.37 26.04 12.82
C ALA A 16 2.86 25.69 12.97
N PRO A 17 3.25 24.84 13.92
CA PRO A 17 4.65 24.49 14.12
C PRO A 17 5.11 23.48 13.06
N GLY A 18 6.32 23.70 12.52
CA GLY A 18 7.12 22.69 11.81
C GLY A 18 6.72 22.42 10.36
N ASN A 19 7.70 22.02 9.54
CA ASN A 19 7.53 21.64 8.13
C ASN A 19 6.50 20.51 8.00
N TYR A 20 5.23 20.85 7.73
CA TYR A 20 4.21 19.88 7.38
C TYR A 20 4.54 19.30 6.00
N GLU A 21 4.93 18.03 5.97
CA GLU A 21 5.03 17.30 4.71
C GLU A 21 3.61 17.07 4.16
N SER A 22 3.37 17.44 2.91
CA SER A 22 2.08 17.16 2.27
C SER A 22 1.92 15.66 2.00
N GLU A 23 0.69 15.21 1.78
CA GLU A 23 0.44 13.82 1.39
C GLU A 23 1.13 13.47 0.07
N ALA A 24 1.01 14.34 -0.94
CA ALA A 24 1.70 14.19 -2.22
C ALA A 24 3.22 14.01 -2.06
N GLN A 25 3.85 14.77 -1.14
CA GLN A 25 5.28 14.62 -0.84
C GLN A 25 5.60 13.25 -0.21
N ARG A 26 4.80 12.80 0.76
CA ARG A 26 4.97 11.47 1.38
C ARG A 26 4.83 10.35 0.35
N TRP A 27 3.81 10.42 -0.49
CA TRP A 27 3.51 9.38 -1.46
C TRP A 27 4.55 9.33 -2.58
N SER A 28 5.03 10.48 -3.03
CA SER A 28 6.16 10.56 -3.97
C SER A 28 7.43 9.93 -3.39
N ARG A 29 7.76 10.25 -2.13
CA ARG A 29 8.90 9.64 -1.42
C ARG A 29 8.73 8.13 -1.30
N PHE A 30 7.53 7.65 -0.97
CA PHE A 30 7.23 6.22 -0.93
C PHE A 30 7.52 5.53 -2.27
N ALA A 31 7.11 6.13 -3.39
CA ALA A 31 7.38 5.58 -4.72
C ALA A 31 8.89 5.55 -5.05
N ASP A 32 9.63 6.59 -4.68
CA ASP A 32 11.09 6.65 -4.85
C ASP A 32 11.81 5.56 -4.02
N ASP A 33 11.42 5.42 -2.75
CA ASP A 33 11.96 4.41 -1.84
C ASP A 33 11.61 2.99 -2.33
N LEU A 34 10.41 2.80 -2.89
CA LEU A 34 10.00 1.54 -3.50
C LEU A 34 10.85 1.19 -4.73
N TYR A 35 11.17 2.17 -5.57
CA TYR A 35 12.09 1.97 -6.69
C TYR A 35 13.52 1.67 -6.22
N ALA A 36 13.97 2.31 -5.14
CA ALA A 36 15.24 1.97 -4.50
C ALA A 36 15.26 0.53 -3.97
N LEU A 37 14.18 0.09 -3.32
CA LEU A 37 14.01 -1.28 -2.85
C LEU A 37 14.01 -2.29 -4.00
N HIS A 38 13.32 -2.01 -5.10
CA HIS A 38 13.38 -2.84 -6.30
C HIS A 38 14.83 -3.04 -6.77
N LYS A 39 15.58 -1.95 -6.97
CA LYS A 39 16.99 -2.02 -7.41
C LYS A 39 17.82 -2.89 -6.47
N LYS A 40 17.67 -2.68 -5.16
CA LYS A 40 18.36 -3.47 -4.12
C LYS A 40 17.96 -4.95 -4.17
N GLN A 41 16.69 -5.26 -4.43
CA GLN A 41 16.24 -6.64 -4.53
C GLN A 41 16.84 -7.37 -5.73
N ILE A 42 17.00 -6.71 -6.88
CA ILE A 42 17.49 -7.36 -8.09
C ILE A 42 19.02 -7.37 -8.20
N ASP A 43 19.71 -6.50 -7.45
CA ASP A 43 21.16 -6.38 -7.51
C ASP A 43 21.90 -7.69 -7.15
N GLY A 44 22.89 -8.04 -7.97
CA GLY A 44 23.71 -9.25 -7.81
C GLY A 44 22.97 -10.59 -7.91
N LYS A 45 21.66 -10.61 -8.22
CA LYS A 45 20.89 -11.85 -8.34
C LYS A 45 20.92 -12.44 -9.74
N SER A 46 20.76 -13.76 -9.81
CA SER A 46 20.49 -14.44 -11.07
C SER A 46 18.98 -14.39 -11.36
N LEU A 47 18.61 -13.63 -12.38
CA LEU A 47 17.21 -13.31 -12.68
C LEU A 47 16.75 -13.89 -14.00
N GLU A 48 15.47 -14.26 -14.05
CA GLU A 48 14.69 -14.41 -15.27
C GLU A 48 13.80 -13.17 -15.38
N ILE A 49 13.96 -12.41 -16.46
CA ILE A 49 13.17 -11.21 -16.71
C ILE A 49 12.18 -11.54 -17.82
N LYS A 50 10.89 -11.42 -17.52
CA LYS A 50 9.81 -11.55 -18.52
C LYS A 50 9.30 -10.18 -18.88
N GLU A 51 9.08 -9.95 -20.17
CA GLU A 51 8.57 -8.69 -20.67
C GLU A 51 7.24 -8.88 -21.37
N ARG A 52 6.31 -7.94 -21.19
CA ARG A 52 5.07 -7.88 -21.97
C ARG A 52 4.66 -6.45 -22.24
N MET A 53 4.00 -6.24 -23.38
CA MET A 53 3.29 -4.99 -23.64
C MET A 53 1.91 -5.06 -23.02
N GLY A 54 1.47 -3.96 -22.42
CA GLY A 54 0.13 -3.82 -21.85
C GLY A 54 -0.44 -2.45 -22.15
N GLY A 55 -1.72 -2.27 -21.84
CA GLY A 55 -2.41 -1.03 -22.09
C GLY A 55 -3.79 -1.00 -21.47
N TYR A 56 -4.51 0.08 -21.78
CA TYR A 56 -5.86 0.34 -21.31
C TYR A 56 -6.85 0.31 -22.48
N PHE A 57 -8.15 0.33 -22.16
CA PHE A 57 -9.18 0.49 -23.17
C PHE A 57 -8.90 1.75 -24.02
N ARG A 58 -8.78 1.58 -25.34
CA ARG A 58 -8.40 2.63 -26.33
C ARG A 58 -6.99 3.21 -26.19
N GLN A 59 -6.14 2.62 -25.34
CA GLN A 59 -4.72 2.96 -25.21
C GLN A 59 -3.91 1.67 -25.15
N GLU A 60 -3.94 0.92 -26.25
CA GLU A 60 -3.12 -0.28 -26.39
C GLU A 60 -1.63 0.08 -26.34
N ASN A 61 -0.79 -0.83 -25.83
CA ASN A 61 0.65 -0.63 -25.73
C ASN A 61 1.05 0.64 -24.95
N PHE A 62 0.28 1.03 -23.94
CA PHE A 62 0.59 2.17 -23.08
C PHE A 62 1.85 1.94 -22.22
N TYR A 63 2.08 0.71 -21.76
CA TYR A 63 3.24 0.39 -20.93
C TYR A 63 3.97 -0.87 -21.40
N LYS A 64 5.26 -0.93 -21.10
CA LYS A 64 6.09 -2.14 -21.13
C LYS A 64 6.28 -2.63 -19.71
N GLU A 65 5.76 -3.80 -19.39
CA GLU A 65 5.99 -4.46 -18.11
C GLU A 65 7.25 -5.32 -18.16
N GLN A 66 8.03 -5.26 -17.08
CA GLN A 66 9.13 -6.16 -16.77
C GLN A 66 8.87 -6.84 -15.43
N SER A 67 8.80 -8.17 -15.43
CA SER A 67 8.64 -9.00 -14.22
C SER A 67 9.96 -9.70 -13.93
N PHE A 68 10.48 -9.53 -12.71
CA PHE A 68 11.80 -10.02 -12.30
C PHE A 68 11.66 -11.22 -11.38
N TYR A 69 12.01 -12.40 -11.87
CA TYR A 69 11.95 -13.65 -11.12
C TYR A 69 13.34 -14.08 -10.66
N ASP A 70 13.44 -14.51 -9.39
CA ASP A 70 14.63 -15.17 -8.88
C ASP A 70 14.76 -16.57 -9.52
N LYS A 71 15.83 -16.83 -10.29
CA LYS A 71 16.00 -18.11 -11.00
C LYS A 71 16.10 -19.32 -10.08
N LYS A 72 16.61 -19.13 -8.86
CA LYS A 72 16.82 -20.22 -7.91
C LYS A 72 15.50 -20.71 -7.30
N THR A 73 14.60 -19.78 -7.00
CA THR A 73 13.35 -20.06 -6.28
C THR A 73 12.11 -19.97 -7.16
N GLY A 74 12.21 -19.38 -8.35
CA GLY A 74 11.08 -19.11 -9.25
C GLY A 74 10.15 -18.00 -8.77
N ARG A 75 10.48 -17.29 -7.67
CA ARG A 75 9.62 -16.27 -7.06
C ARG A 75 9.72 -14.95 -7.81
N LEU A 76 8.59 -14.28 -7.95
CA LEU A 76 8.53 -12.91 -8.47
C LEU A 76 9.04 -11.95 -7.40
N LEU A 77 10.17 -11.28 -7.64
CA LEU A 77 10.74 -10.31 -6.70
C LEU A 77 10.06 -8.95 -6.84
N SER A 78 9.83 -8.54 -8.09
CA SER A 78 9.24 -7.25 -8.40
C SER A 78 8.72 -7.21 -9.82
N LEU A 79 7.82 -6.28 -10.11
CA LEU A 79 7.45 -5.91 -11.48
C LEU A 79 7.44 -4.38 -11.62
N ILE A 80 7.80 -3.91 -12.81
CA ILE A 80 7.72 -2.49 -13.17
C ILE A 80 7.05 -2.37 -14.53
N GLN A 81 6.10 -1.44 -14.63
CA GLN A 81 5.51 -0.99 -15.88
C GLN A 81 6.10 0.37 -16.23
N TRP A 82 6.78 0.46 -17.38
CA TRP A 82 7.32 1.70 -17.91
C TRP A 82 6.39 2.25 -19.00
N GLU A 83 6.03 3.53 -18.96
CA GLU A 83 5.25 4.14 -20.03
C GLU A 83 6.01 4.07 -21.37
N THR A 84 5.34 3.69 -22.45
CA THR A 84 6.02 3.51 -23.75
C THR A 84 6.38 4.84 -24.41
N GLN A 85 5.54 5.86 -24.26
CA GLN A 85 5.77 7.19 -24.82
C GLN A 85 6.74 8.02 -23.95
N LYS A 86 6.83 7.71 -22.66
CA LYS A 86 7.74 8.34 -21.69
C LYS A 86 8.52 7.26 -20.93
N PRO A 87 9.52 6.59 -21.55
CA PRO A 87 10.16 5.39 -21.00
C PRO A 87 10.96 5.58 -19.71
N LYS A 88 11.05 6.81 -19.18
CA LYS A 88 11.61 7.09 -17.86
C LYS A 88 10.54 7.14 -16.76
N ASN A 89 9.26 7.18 -17.12
CA ASN A 89 8.14 7.21 -16.20
C ASN A 89 7.78 5.78 -15.81
N ILE A 90 7.77 5.54 -14.51
CA ILE A 90 7.22 4.31 -13.92
C ILE A 90 5.72 4.48 -13.84
N HIS A 91 4.96 3.71 -14.60
CA HIS A 91 3.51 3.70 -14.49
C HIS A 91 3.04 2.92 -13.25
N VAL A 92 3.64 1.75 -13.02
CA VAL A 92 3.39 0.89 -11.85
C VAL A 92 4.70 0.28 -11.40
N ILE A 93 4.91 0.18 -10.10
CA ILE A 93 5.97 -0.61 -9.50
C ILE A 93 5.39 -1.44 -8.35
N GLN A 94 5.72 -2.72 -8.31
CA GLN A 94 5.38 -3.61 -7.20
C GLN A 94 6.59 -4.42 -6.76
N VAL A 95 6.78 -4.57 -5.45
CA VAL A 95 7.86 -5.37 -4.85
C VAL A 95 7.30 -6.35 -3.84
N PHE A 96 7.77 -7.60 -3.88
CA PHE A 96 7.29 -8.70 -3.06
C PHE A 96 8.38 -9.17 -2.08
N ILE A 97 8.05 -9.23 -0.79
CA ILE A 97 8.95 -9.68 0.27
C ILE A 97 8.47 -11.02 0.81
N TYR A 98 9.35 -12.03 0.78
CA TYR A 98 9.02 -13.39 1.22
C TYR A 98 9.69 -13.74 2.54
N ASP A 99 9.00 -14.54 3.36
CA ASP A 99 9.58 -15.14 4.56
C ASP A 99 10.56 -16.28 4.22
N ASN A 100 11.23 -16.81 5.24
CA ASN A 100 12.17 -17.93 5.10
C ASN A 100 11.53 -19.24 4.62
N LYS A 101 10.20 -19.38 4.73
CA LYS A 101 9.42 -20.51 4.21
C LYS A 101 8.95 -20.26 2.77
N GLY A 102 9.23 -19.08 2.21
CA GLY A 102 8.83 -18.70 0.86
C GLY A 102 7.40 -18.21 0.72
N ARG A 103 6.74 -17.86 1.82
CA ARG A 103 5.41 -17.26 1.80
C ARG A 103 5.54 -15.75 1.66
N LEU A 104 4.62 -15.12 0.96
CA LEU A 104 4.59 -13.66 0.86
C LEU A 104 4.36 -13.09 2.26
N GLN A 105 5.25 -12.24 2.73
CA GLN A 105 5.17 -11.62 4.05
C GLN A 105 4.54 -10.23 3.93
N HIS A 106 5.00 -9.45 2.95
CA HIS A 106 4.41 -8.18 2.58
C HIS A 106 4.75 -7.84 1.14
N ASP A 107 3.93 -7.00 0.53
CA ASP A 107 4.23 -6.35 -0.74
C ASP A 107 3.99 -4.85 -0.66
N TYR A 108 4.57 -4.16 -1.63
CA TYR A 108 4.44 -2.73 -1.82
C TYR A 108 4.02 -2.46 -3.25
N VAL A 109 3.13 -1.50 -3.47
CA VAL A 109 2.78 -1.03 -4.81
C VAL A 109 2.72 0.49 -4.84
N ALA A 110 3.19 1.07 -5.95
CA ALA A 110 2.88 2.43 -6.31
C ALA A 110 2.42 2.47 -7.78
N SER A 111 1.41 3.29 -8.08
CA SER A 111 0.98 3.53 -9.46
C SER A 111 0.60 4.98 -9.69
N PHE A 112 0.79 5.44 -10.92
CA PHE A 112 0.51 6.80 -11.35
C PHE A 112 -0.71 6.84 -12.26
N ARG A 113 -1.30 8.03 -12.43
CA ARG A 113 -2.43 8.21 -13.35
C ARG A 113 -1.94 8.13 -14.79
N ILE A 114 -2.83 7.77 -15.70
CA ILE A 114 -2.54 7.79 -17.13
C ILE A 114 -2.33 9.23 -17.63
N SER A 115 -3.00 10.20 -17.00
CA SER A 115 -3.01 11.62 -17.40
C SER A 115 -1.81 12.42 -16.90
N ASP A 116 -1.25 12.07 -15.74
CA ASP A 116 -0.29 12.87 -14.99
C ASP A 116 0.63 11.97 -14.15
N HIS A 117 1.82 12.49 -13.87
CA HIS A 117 2.88 11.81 -13.12
C HIS A 117 3.40 12.69 -11.97
N ASP A 118 2.59 13.68 -11.55
CA ASP A 118 2.98 14.67 -10.55
C ASP A 118 3.00 14.07 -9.14
N ASP A 119 2.05 13.17 -8.85
CA ASP A 119 1.97 12.35 -7.65
C ASP A 119 1.46 10.94 -7.97
N PRO A 120 1.85 9.91 -7.19
CA PRO A 120 1.24 8.60 -7.30
C PRO A 120 -0.25 8.64 -6.94
N ALA A 121 -1.08 7.95 -7.71
CA ALA A 121 -2.50 7.78 -7.40
C ALA A 121 -2.74 6.68 -6.36
N ILE A 122 -1.85 5.70 -6.31
CA ILE A 122 -1.90 4.56 -5.40
C ILE A 122 -0.52 4.41 -4.77
N THR A 123 -0.48 4.28 -3.45
CA THR A 123 0.70 3.86 -2.69
C THR A 123 0.23 2.95 -1.58
N GLU A 124 0.52 1.66 -1.68
CA GLU A 124 -0.05 0.67 -0.78
C GLU A 124 1.00 -0.32 -0.29
N ILE A 125 0.75 -0.84 0.90
CA ILE A 125 1.46 -1.98 1.48
C ILE A 125 0.47 -3.01 2.00
N SER A 126 0.64 -4.26 1.57
CA SER A 126 -0.13 -5.39 2.09
C SER A 126 0.71 -6.20 3.06
N LEU A 127 0.20 -6.47 4.27
CA LEU A 127 0.84 -7.34 5.25
C LEU A 127 0.10 -8.67 5.31
N PHE A 128 0.80 -9.78 5.06
CA PHE A 128 0.21 -11.12 4.98
C PHE A 128 0.47 -11.95 6.24
N ASP A 129 -0.49 -12.80 6.58
CA ASP A 129 -0.32 -13.89 7.53
C ASP A 129 -1.08 -15.14 7.07
N TYR A 130 -0.79 -16.28 7.70
CA TYR A 130 -1.35 -17.58 7.35
C TYR A 130 -1.74 -18.38 8.61
N PRO A 131 -2.69 -17.90 9.43
CA PRO A 131 -3.09 -18.59 10.66
C PRO A 131 -3.98 -19.81 10.35
N LYS A 132 -3.53 -21.00 10.75
CA LYS A 132 -4.38 -22.22 10.90
C LYS A 132 -5.34 -22.49 9.73
N GLY A 133 -4.85 -22.46 8.49
CA GLY A 133 -5.67 -22.75 7.30
C GLY A 133 -6.38 -21.54 6.67
N LEU A 134 -6.10 -20.34 7.18
CA LEU A 134 -6.50 -19.07 6.58
C LEU A 134 -5.34 -18.45 5.80
N ARG A 135 -5.68 -17.72 4.74
CA ARG A 135 -4.83 -16.74 4.06
C ARG A 135 -5.43 -15.38 4.37
N VAL A 136 -4.63 -14.49 4.94
CA VAL A 136 -5.10 -13.17 5.37
C VAL A 136 -4.11 -12.09 4.95
N PHE A 137 -4.62 -10.93 4.58
CA PHE A 137 -3.81 -9.72 4.50
C PHE A 137 -4.57 -8.47 4.94
N ARG A 138 -3.82 -7.51 5.47
CA ARG A 138 -4.27 -6.15 5.78
C ARG A 138 -3.45 -5.18 4.95
N GLN A 139 -4.13 -4.30 4.24
CA GLN A 139 -3.52 -3.31 3.37
C GLN A 139 -3.59 -1.92 3.98
N PHE A 140 -2.52 -1.15 3.79
CA PHE A 140 -2.43 0.24 4.20
C PHE A 140 -2.03 1.13 3.03
N ASN A 141 -2.38 2.40 3.09
CA ASN A 141 -1.76 3.41 2.22
C ASN A 141 -0.42 3.93 2.81
N ALA A 142 0.32 4.75 2.04
CA ALA A 142 1.57 5.36 2.53
C ALA A 142 1.37 6.39 3.66
N SER A 143 0.13 6.79 3.94
CA SER A 143 -0.28 7.58 5.12
C SER A 143 -0.54 6.70 6.35
N ASN A 144 -0.26 5.39 6.29
CA ASN A 144 -0.41 4.43 7.38
C ASN A 144 -1.88 4.16 7.78
N GLU A 145 -2.83 4.40 6.89
CA GLU A 145 -4.25 4.13 7.10
C GLU A 145 -4.61 2.77 6.52
N ILE A 146 -5.44 1.98 7.22
CA ILE A 146 -5.95 0.70 6.72
C ILE A 146 -6.98 1.00 5.63
N ILE A 147 -6.78 0.42 4.44
CA ILE A 147 -7.66 0.65 3.28
C ILE A 147 -8.38 -0.62 2.81
N TYR A 148 -7.87 -1.81 3.19
CA TYR A 148 -8.46 -3.07 2.80
C TYR A 148 -8.05 -4.21 3.73
N GLU A 149 -8.95 -5.17 3.92
CA GLU A 149 -8.70 -6.41 4.63
C GLU A 149 -9.34 -7.59 3.90
N ASP A 150 -8.60 -8.67 3.67
CA ASP A 150 -9.11 -9.93 3.11
C ASP A 150 -8.66 -11.10 3.97
N CYS A 151 -9.59 -11.99 4.28
CA CYS A 151 -9.34 -13.26 4.92
C CYS A 151 -10.20 -14.36 4.28
N GLU A 152 -9.55 -15.40 3.79
CA GLU A 152 -10.22 -16.55 3.21
C GLU A 152 -9.61 -17.87 3.69
N GLY A 153 -10.41 -18.93 3.67
CA GLY A 153 -9.96 -20.29 3.91
C GLY A 153 -10.88 -21.04 4.86
N LYS A 154 -10.29 -21.88 5.72
CA LYS A 154 -11.04 -22.65 6.73
C LYS A 154 -10.51 -22.38 8.12
N TRP A 155 -11.41 -21.98 9.01
CA TRP A 155 -11.14 -21.86 10.44
C TRP A 155 -12.02 -22.83 11.21
N GLN A 156 -11.39 -23.71 12.01
CA GLN A 156 -12.10 -24.76 12.75
C GLN A 156 -13.00 -25.63 11.84
N GLY A 157 -12.55 -25.90 10.62
CA GLY A 157 -13.29 -26.68 9.63
C GLY A 157 -14.40 -25.92 8.90
N LYS A 158 -14.76 -24.70 9.34
CA LYS A 158 -15.77 -23.86 8.70
C LYS A 158 -15.15 -22.91 7.68
N PRO A 159 -15.79 -22.69 6.52
CA PRO A 159 -15.32 -21.69 5.57
C PRO A 159 -15.41 -20.28 6.17
N VAL A 160 -14.37 -19.49 5.96
CA VAL A 160 -14.32 -18.06 6.30
C VAL A 160 -14.01 -17.28 5.03
N SER A 161 -14.74 -16.19 4.81
CA SER A 161 -14.52 -15.22 3.74
C SER A 161 -14.93 -13.85 4.28
N ILE A 162 -13.95 -13.02 4.62
CA ILE A 162 -14.14 -11.66 5.11
C ILE A 162 -13.38 -10.75 4.15
N LYS A 163 -14.07 -9.75 3.59
CA LYS A 163 -13.50 -8.71 2.75
C LYS A 163 -14.07 -7.39 3.23
N LEU A 164 -13.21 -6.48 3.65
CA LEU A 164 -13.60 -5.15 4.13
C LEU A 164 -12.86 -4.12 3.29
N ASP A 165 -13.61 -3.29 2.59
CA ASP A 165 -13.06 -2.10 1.93
C ASP A 165 -13.07 -0.88 2.87
N VAL A 166 -12.65 0.28 2.36
CA VAL A 166 -12.59 1.53 3.15
C VAL A 166 -13.94 1.86 3.78
N VAL A 167 -15.04 1.66 3.05
CA VAL A 167 -16.39 1.99 3.55
C VAL A 167 -16.75 1.03 4.67
N ASP A 168 -16.58 -0.27 4.47
CA ASP A 168 -16.84 -1.28 5.53
C ASP A 168 -15.99 -1.02 6.78
N LEU A 169 -14.71 -0.69 6.60
CA LEU A 169 -13.76 -0.43 7.68
C LEU A 169 -14.10 0.83 8.49
N GLU A 170 -14.69 1.84 7.86
CA GLU A 170 -15.18 3.04 8.53
C GLU A 170 -16.50 2.78 9.25
N GLU A 171 -17.46 2.15 8.58
CA GLU A 171 -18.77 1.85 9.15
C GLU A 171 -18.67 0.90 10.34
N PHE A 172 -17.79 -0.09 10.31
CA PHE A 172 -17.75 -1.14 11.33
C PHE A 172 -16.88 -0.83 12.54
N ARG A 173 -16.04 0.22 12.49
CA ARG A 173 -14.96 0.46 13.46
C ARG A 173 -15.47 0.61 14.90
N ASP A 174 -16.56 1.36 15.05
CA ASP A 174 -17.11 1.74 16.36
C ASP A 174 -18.49 1.09 16.63
N GLU A 175 -18.92 0.20 15.73
CA GLU A 175 -20.23 -0.45 15.80
C GLU A 175 -20.14 -1.79 16.56
N PRO A 176 -20.95 -1.99 17.63
CA PRO A 176 -20.79 -3.12 18.53
C PRO A 176 -21.18 -4.48 17.94
N ASN A 177 -21.92 -4.51 16.83
CA ASN A 177 -22.53 -5.72 16.25
C ASN A 177 -22.12 -5.95 14.80
N THR A 178 -20.82 -5.89 14.52
CA THR A 178 -20.27 -6.05 13.16
C THR A 178 -19.38 -7.27 13.04
N ILE A 179 -18.97 -7.58 11.81
CA ILE A 179 -18.01 -8.66 11.57
C ILE A 179 -16.70 -8.44 12.35
N MET A 180 -16.29 -7.18 12.57
CA MET A 180 -15.05 -6.83 13.28
C MET A 180 -15.05 -7.24 14.77
N THR A 181 -16.22 -7.49 15.37
CA THR A 181 -16.33 -7.96 16.76
C THR A 181 -16.38 -9.49 16.89
N THR A 182 -16.41 -10.21 15.77
CA THR A 182 -16.54 -11.68 15.75
C THR A 182 -15.24 -12.43 16.09
N PRO A 183 -15.33 -13.67 16.62
CA PRO A 183 -14.18 -14.55 16.77
C PRO A 183 -13.42 -14.83 15.46
N GLU A 184 -14.14 -14.95 14.35
CA GLU A 184 -13.62 -15.19 13.01
C GLU A 184 -12.71 -14.04 12.56
N TYR A 185 -13.17 -12.79 12.73
CA TYR A 185 -12.37 -11.62 12.43
C TYR A 185 -11.08 -11.58 13.27
N ARG A 186 -11.18 -11.88 14.57
CA ARG A 186 -10.00 -11.96 15.44
C ARG A 186 -9.03 -13.06 14.99
N ALA A 187 -9.55 -14.21 14.54
CA ALA A 187 -8.73 -15.30 14.04
C ALA A 187 -7.99 -14.93 12.74
N CYS A 188 -8.63 -14.13 11.89
CA CYS A 188 -8.03 -13.58 10.68
C CYS A 188 -6.98 -12.51 11.00
N PHE A 189 -7.39 -11.39 11.58
CA PHE A 189 -6.57 -10.17 11.58
C PHE A 189 -5.90 -9.87 12.93
N GLY A 190 -6.19 -10.65 13.99
CA GLY A 190 -5.69 -10.38 15.34
C GLY A 190 -4.17 -10.51 15.51
N ARG A 191 -3.49 -11.16 14.55
CA ARG A 191 -2.02 -11.28 14.50
C ARG A 191 -1.35 -10.25 13.61
N LEU A 192 -2.11 -9.58 12.75
CA LEU A 192 -1.57 -8.55 11.86
C LEU A 192 -1.43 -7.22 12.62
N PRO A 193 -0.35 -6.46 12.38
CA PRO A 193 -0.18 -5.12 12.93
C PRO A 193 -1.38 -4.22 12.58
N LYS A 194 -1.78 -3.33 13.48
CA LYS A 194 -2.78 -2.29 13.20
C LYS A 194 -2.20 -1.05 12.51
N THR A 195 -0.90 -1.06 12.25
CA THR A 195 -0.15 0.03 11.58
C THR A 195 0.92 -0.59 10.70
N ALA A 196 1.24 0.09 9.59
CA ALA A 196 2.35 -0.19 8.69
C ALA A 196 3.59 0.68 8.98
N ALA A 197 3.65 1.42 10.09
CA ALA A 197 4.76 2.35 10.39
C ALA A 197 6.15 1.70 10.34
N ASN A 198 6.27 0.41 10.68
CA ASN A 198 7.54 -0.31 10.61
C ASN A 198 7.96 -0.69 9.18
N TYR A 199 7.05 -0.54 8.23
CA TYR A 199 7.22 -0.88 6.82
C TYR A 199 7.19 0.35 5.90
N ILE A 200 6.96 1.54 6.46
CA ILE A 200 7.00 2.82 5.76
C ILE A 200 8.21 3.59 6.32
N PRO A 201 9.22 3.93 5.51
CA PRO A 201 9.30 3.72 4.06
C PRO A 201 9.63 2.25 3.66
N PRO A 202 9.39 1.88 2.37
CA PRO A 202 9.86 0.62 1.80
C PRO A 202 11.38 0.41 1.99
N LYS A 203 11.82 -0.79 2.39
CA LYS A 203 13.24 -1.06 2.76
C LYS A 203 13.73 -2.50 2.58
#